data_AF-A0AAN4YA00-F1
#
_entry.id   AF-A0AAN4YA00-F1
#
_cell.length_a   1.000
_cell.length_b   1.000
_cell.length_c   1.000
_cell.angle_alpha   90.00
_cell.angle_beta   90.00
_cell.angle_gamma   90.00
#
_symmetry.space_group_name_H-M   'P 1'
#
loop_
_entity.id
_entity.type
_entity.pdbx_description
1 polymer ?
#
loop_
_entity_poly.entity_id
_entity_poly.type
_entity_poly.pdbx_seq_one_letter_code
_entity_poly.pdbx_strand_id
1 'polypeptide(L)'
;MCATHNVSMSTKTVILRELQRGGDIVDKIFLKQNTWNDLFARHSFFTRDYKYYLSITASSRTKEAEAVWSGLVESKIRHLVGALDRKSTIAVAHPFPKGFERVHIVSSEEEAEAVKNGSTKYQDKGQKTETTDEINDAAHQAAANSQIEKRDVAETVENKVNGESRTIYTTTYYIGLELKPLEPGTLADNPV
;
A
#
# COMPACT_ATOMS: atom_id res chain seq x y z
N MET A 1 1.73 -0.74 28.29
CA MET A 1 1.39 -1.01 26.88
C MET A 1 2.40 -0.26 26.01
N CYS A 2 2.97 -0.89 24.97
CA CYS A 2 3.92 -0.23 24.07
C CYS A 2 3.18 0.39 22.87
N ALA A 3 3.18 1.71 22.75
CA ALA A 3 2.48 2.43 21.68
C ALA A 3 3.04 2.15 20.27
N THR A 4 4.30 1.71 20.18
CA THR A 4 5.03 1.47 18.92
C THR A 4 5.20 -0.02 18.61
N HIS A 5 4.34 -0.90 19.15
CA HIS A 5 4.42 -2.35 18.93
C HIS A 5 4.23 -2.79 17.46
N ASN A 6 3.82 -1.88 16.57
CA ASN A 6 3.65 -2.13 15.14
C ASN A 6 4.92 -1.87 14.30
N VAL A 7 6.00 -1.37 14.91
CA VAL A 7 7.26 -1.07 14.21
C VAL A 7 7.97 -2.37 13.83
N SER A 8 8.29 -2.54 12.54
CA SER A 8 9.08 -3.64 11.99
C SER A 8 10.55 -3.23 11.83
N MET A 9 11.41 -4.16 11.40
CA MET A 9 12.82 -3.84 11.10
C MET A 9 12.93 -2.83 9.94
N SER A 10 12.13 -3.00 8.89
CA SER A 10 12.09 -2.07 7.78
C SER A 10 11.56 -0.69 8.19
N THR A 11 10.43 -0.61 8.89
CA THR A 11 9.88 0.71 9.28
C THR A 11 10.77 1.41 10.31
N LYS A 12 11.42 0.67 11.22
CA LYS A 12 12.47 1.22 12.09
C LYS A 12 13.61 1.83 11.27
N THR A 13 14.09 1.13 10.25
CA THR A 13 15.18 1.60 9.39
C THR A 13 14.81 2.90 8.67
N VAL A 14 13.59 2.98 8.13
CA VAL A 14 13.06 4.20 7.50
C VAL A 14 12.94 5.35 8.50
N ILE A 15 12.38 5.11 9.68
CA ILE A 15 12.23 6.14 10.73
C ILE A 15 13.61 6.69 11.12
N LEU A 16 14.61 5.84 11.31
CA LEU A 16 15.97 6.28 11.65
C LEU A 16 16.61 7.11 10.51
N ARG A 17 16.40 6.73 9.24
CA ARG A 17 16.88 7.52 8.10
C ARG A 17 16.22 8.90 8.04
N GLU A 18 14.91 8.99 8.27
CA GLU A 18 14.21 10.28 8.28
C GLU A 18 14.59 11.15 9.48
N LEU A 19 14.86 10.56 10.65
CA LEU A 19 15.38 11.29 11.80
C LEU A 19 16.78 11.87 11.52
N GLN A 20 17.67 11.10 10.89
CA GLN A 20 18.98 11.59 10.48
C GLN A 20 18.86 12.73 9.44
N ARG A 21 18.06 12.53 8.40
CA ARG A 21 17.77 13.54 7.38
C ARG A 21 17.21 14.82 8.01
N GLY A 22 16.28 14.68 8.96
CA GLY A 22 15.71 15.81 9.70
C GLY A 22 16.76 16.57 10.48
N GLY A 23 17.66 15.87 11.19
CA GLY A 23 18.81 16.46 11.88
C GLY A 23 19.69 17.27 10.94
N ASP A 24 20.12 16.67 9.82
CA ASP A 24 20.99 17.33 8.82
C ASP A 24 20.34 18.60 8.23
N ILE A 25 19.03 18.60 8.01
CA ILE A 25 18.28 19.76 7.52
C ILE A 25 18.21 20.85 8.59
N VAL A 26 17.90 20.47 9.84
CA VAL A 26 17.80 21.40 10.96
C VAL A 26 19.14 22.09 11.23
N ASP A 27 20.26 21.35 11.17
CA ASP A 27 21.60 21.92 11.31
C ASP A 27 21.86 22.99 10.23
N LYS A 28 21.48 22.72 8.98
CA LYS A 28 21.59 23.69 7.88
C LYS A 28 20.67 24.89 8.04
N ILE A 29 19.49 24.73 8.64
CA ILE A 29 18.59 25.84 8.98
C ILE A 29 19.26 26.75 10.03
N PHE A 30 19.89 26.20 11.06
CA PHE A 30 20.64 26.99 12.04
C PHE A 30 21.84 27.74 11.42
N LEU A 31 22.47 27.15 10.39
CA LEU A 31 23.50 27.81 9.57
C LEU A 31 22.95 28.79 8.52
N LYS A 32 21.63 29.01 8.47
CA LYS A 32 20.92 29.85 7.48
C LYS A 32 21.12 29.42 6.02
N GLN A 33 21.40 28.14 5.79
CA GLN A 33 21.56 27.54 4.45
C GLN A 33 20.26 26.92 3.92
N ASN A 34 19.31 26.63 4.81
CA ASN A 34 18.02 26.03 4.49
C ASN A 34 16.88 26.77 5.21
N THR A 35 15.65 26.46 4.82
CA THR A 35 14.43 26.99 5.43
C THR A 35 13.59 25.86 6.03
N TRP A 36 12.65 26.19 6.91
CA TRP A 36 11.70 25.22 7.46
C TRP A 36 10.86 24.51 6.39
N ASN A 37 10.64 25.14 5.23
CA ASN A 37 9.96 24.51 4.11
C ASN A 37 10.71 23.28 3.58
N ASP A 38 12.04 23.26 3.68
CA ASP A 38 12.86 22.12 3.24
C ASP A 38 12.67 20.89 4.14
N LEU A 39 12.43 21.12 5.43
CA LEU A 39 12.14 20.05 6.39
C LEU A 39 10.78 19.38 6.08
N PHE A 40 9.79 20.19 5.70
CA PHE A 40 8.44 19.73 5.38
C PHE A 40 8.23 19.42 3.88
N ALA A 41 9.31 19.36 3.10
CA ALA A 41 9.24 18.94 1.71
C ALA A 41 8.61 17.55 1.59
N ARG A 42 7.71 17.38 0.62
CA ARG A 42 6.98 16.13 0.41
C ARG A 42 7.95 14.98 0.10
N HIS A 43 7.67 13.80 0.65
CA HIS A 43 8.46 12.59 0.41
C HIS A 43 8.55 12.23 -1.09
N SER A 44 9.61 11.53 -1.48
CA SER A 44 9.86 11.05 -2.85
C SER A 44 9.55 9.56 -3.04
N PHE A 45 8.69 9.00 -2.16
CA PHE A 45 8.35 7.57 -2.11
C PHE A 45 8.10 6.94 -3.48
N PHE A 46 7.28 7.56 -4.35
CA PHE A 46 6.90 7.02 -5.66
C PHE A 46 7.80 7.47 -6.83
N THR A 47 8.85 8.24 -6.57
CA THR A 47 9.66 8.86 -7.61
C THR A 47 11.12 8.44 -7.55
N ARG A 48 11.78 8.62 -6.40
CA ARG A 48 13.24 8.44 -6.28
C ARG A 48 13.65 7.42 -5.23
N ASP A 49 12.80 7.18 -4.23
CA ASP A 49 13.19 6.40 -3.05
C ASP A 49 13.29 4.90 -3.35
N TYR A 50 12.44 4.39 -4.26
CA TYR A 50 12.40 2.96 -4.60
C TYR A 50 12.39 2.72 -6.10
N LYS A 51 13.11 1.67 -6.52
CA LYS A 51 13.10 1.15 -7.89
C LYS A 51 11.97 0.14 -8.11
N TYR A 52 11.61 -0.61 -7.08
CA TYR A 52 10.61 -1.67 -7.12
C TYR A 52 9.51 -1.40 -6.10
N TYR A 53 8.27 -1.72 -6.49
CA TYR A 53 7.09 -1.55 -5.65
C TYR A 53 6.25 -2.82 -5.73
N LEU A 54 5.69 -3.23 -4.59
CA LEU A 54 4.62 -4.21 -4.54
C LEU A 54 3.29 -3.47 -4.41
N SER A 55 2.35 -3.72 -5.32
CA SER A 55 0.98 -3.22 -5.23
C SER A 55 0.06 -4.31 -4.69
N ILE A 56 -0.70 -3.98 -3.65
CA ILE A 56 -1.73 -4.84 -3.08
C ILE A 56 -3.08 -4.19 -3.35
N THR A 57 -3.91 -4.81 -4.17
CA THR A 57 -5.22 -4.28 -4.56
C THR A 57 -6.33 -5.08 -3.89
N ALA A 58 -7.09 -4.43 -3.01
CA ALA A 58 -8.39 -4.89 -2.58
C ALA A 58 -9.43 -4.46 -3.61
N SER A 59 -10.46 -5.28 -3.84
CA SER A 59 -11.51 -4.96 -4.79
C SER A 59 -12.85 -5.59 -4.40
N SER A 60 -13.93 -4.83 -4.54
CA SER A 60 -15.29 -5.27 -4.24
C SER A 60 -16.30 -4.66 -5.22
N ARG A 61 -17.50 -5.24 -5.28
CA ARG A 61 -18.57 -4.80 -6.20
C ARG A 61 -19.43 -3.66 -5.64
N THR A 62 -19.31 -3.36 -4.35
CA THR A 62 -20.09 -2.33 -3.65
C THR A 62 -19.15 -1.51 -2.76
N LYS A 63 -19.46 -0.22 -2.57
CA LYS A 63 -18.63 0.68 -1.77
C LYS A 63 -18.51 0.23 -0.31
N GLU A 64 -19.60 -0.23 0.28
CA GLU A 64 -19.68 -0.63 1.69
C GLU A 64 -18.84 -1.88 1.95
N ALA A 65 -18.93 -2.88 1.06
CA ALA A 65 -18.08 -4.07 1.13
C ALA A 65 -16.61 -3.72 0.91
N GLU A 66 -16.30 -2.79 0.01
CA GLU A 66 -14.92 -2.36 -0.22
C GLU A 66 -14.34 -1.69 1.01
N ALA A 67 -15.06 -0.80 1.69
CA ALA A 67 -14.57 -0.15 2.90
C ALA A 67 -14.15 -1.17 3.98
N VAL A 68 -15.00 -2.18 4.23
CA VAL A 68 -14.69 -3.24 5.22
C VAL A 68 -13.55 -4.14 4.73
N TRP A 69 -13.58 -4.54 3.45
CA TRP A 69 -12.59 -5.44 2.87
C TRP A 69 -11.21 -4.79 2.80
N SER A 70 -11.13 -3.55 2.33
CA SER A 70 -9.88 -2.81 2.20
C SER A 70 -9.27 -2.50 3.57
N GLY A 71 -10.08 -2.19 4.59
CA GLY A 71 -9.59 -2.04 5.97
C GLY A 71 -9.06 -3.35 6.54
N LEU A 72 -9.73 -4.49 6.28
CA LEU A 72 -9.19 -5.80 6.65
C LEU A 72 -7.85 -6.07 5.98
N VAL A 73 -7.72 -5.80 4.67
CA VAL A 73 -6.46 -5.94 3.93
C VAL A 73 -5.38 -5.03 4.55
N GLU A 74 -5.70 -3.77 4.87
CA GLU A 74 -4.77 -2.82 5.49
C GLU A 74 -4.20 -3.35 6.80
N SER A 75 -5.06 -3.91 7.67
CA SER A 75 -4.66 -4.50 8.95
C SER A 75 -3.61 -5.62 8.79
N LYS A 76 -3.61 -6.28 7.62
CA LYS A 76 -2.72 -7.41 7.30
C LYS A 76 -1.43 -7.03 6.58
N ILE A 77 -1.31 -5.82 6.03
CA ILE A 77 -0.10 -5.36 5.32
C ILE A 77 1.15 -5.49 6.19
N ARG A 78 1.04 -5.18 7.48
CA ARG A 78 2.17 -5.31 8.42
C ARG A 78 2.69 -6.75 8.51
N HIS A 79 1.81 -7.75 8.45
CA HIS A 79 2.23 -9.15 8.46
C HIS A 79 3.00 -9.51 7.19
N LEU A 80 2.58 -8.97 6.05
CA LEU A 80 3.31 -9.11 4.78
C LEU A 80 4.68 -8.44 4.86
N VAL A 81 4.77 -7.20 5.36
CA VAL A 81 6.06 -6.50 5.59
C VAL A 81 6.97 -7.33 6.48
N GLY A 82 6.45 -7.87 7.59
CA GLY A 82 7.22 -8.76 8.46
C GLY A 82 7.69 -10.05 7.79
N ALA A 83 6.94 -10.57 6.82
CA ALA A 83 7.36 -11.72 6.01
C ALA A 83 8.45 -11.35 4.98
N LEU A 84 8.35 -10.17 4.37
CA LEU A 84 9.36 -9.63 3.46
C LEU A 84 10.67 -9.33 4.18
N ASP A 85 10.62 -8.78 5.40
CA ASP A 85 11.78 -8.51 6.25
C ASP A 85 12.63 -9.76 6.54
N ARG A 86 12.03 -10.96 6.49
CA ARG A 86 12.73 -12.24 6.70
C ARG A 86 13.45 -12.76 5.45
N LYS A 87 13.22 -12.19 4.27
CA LYS A 87 13.85 -12.64 3.03
C LYS A 87 15.25 -12.05 2.92
N SER A 88 16.25 -12.90 2.67
CA SER A 88 17.66 -12.49 2.56
C SER A 88 17.90 -11.46 1.46
N THR A 89 17.13 -11.54 0.36
CA THR A 89 17.22 -10.66 -0.81
C THR A 89 16.64 -9.26 -0.60
N ILE A 90 15.80 -9.07 0.43
CA ILE A 90 15.14 -7.78 0.70
C ILE A 90 15.94 -7.05 1.78
N ALA A 91 16.31 -5.81 1.48
CA ALA A 91 16.99 -4.90 2.41
C ALA A 91 15.97 -4.11 3.24
N VAL A 92 14.98 -3.52 2.57
CA VAL A 92 13.89 -2.74 3.19
C VAL A 92 12.59 -3.01 2.44
N ALA A 93 11.52 -3.28 3.20
CA ALA A 93 10.14 -3.27 2.75
C ALA A 93 9.40 -2.10 3.43
N HIS A 94 9.25 -0.99 2.71
CA HIS A 94 8.66 0.24 3.23
C HIS A 94 7.18 0.34 2.83
N PRO A 95 6.22 0.04 3.71
CA PRO A 95 4.81 0.25 3.42
C PRO A 95 4.48 1.75 3.34
N PHE A 96 3.77 2.15 2.30
CA PHE A 96 3.18 3.48 2.23
C PHE A 96 1.98 3.55 3.19
N PRO A 97 1.83 4.61 4.01
CA PRO A 97 0.85 4.63 5.09
C PRO A 97 -0.59 4.89 4.65
N LYS A 98 -0.87 4.96 3.34
CA LYS A 98 -2.20 5.30 2.81
C LYS A 98 -2.60 4.32 1.71
N GLY A 99 -3.87 3.95 1.69
CA GLY A 99 -4.50 3.29 0.54
C GLY A 99 -4.93 4.32 -0.50
N PHE A 100 -4.98 3.91 -1.76
CA PHE A 100 -5.50 4.71 -2.88
C PHE A 100 -6.80 4.11 -3.37
N GLU A 101 -7.91 4.82 -3.13
CA GLU A 101 -9.25 4.40 -3.49
C GLU A 101 -9.60 4.86 -4.91
N ARG A 102 -10.21 3.95 -5.68
CA ARG A 102 -10.63 4.18 -7.05
C ARG A 102 -11.93 3.47 -7.36
N VAL A 103 -12.67 4.05 -8.30
CA VAL A 103 -13.87 3.46 -8.86
C VAL A 103 -13.66 3.18 -10.34
N HIS A 104 -14.10 2.01 -10.77
CA HIS A 104 -13.93 1.52 -12.13
C HIS A 104 -15.29 1.15 -12.72
N ILE A 105 -15.47 1.44 -14.00
CA ILE A 105 -16.67 1.07 -14.75
C ILE A 105 -16.24 0.06 -15.82
N VAL A 106 -16.72 -1.17 -15.71
CA VAL A 106 -16.35 -2.28 -16.58
C VAL A 106 -17.57 -2.88 -17.25
N SER A 107 -17.43 -3.33 -18.49
CA SER A 107 -18.53 -3.89 -19.29
C SER A 107 -18.38 -5.40 -19.55
N SER A 108 -17.18 -5.96 -19.34
CA SER A 108 -16.91 -7.39 -19.49
C SER A 108 -16.24 -8.00 -18.24
N GLU A 109 -16.25 -9.33 -18.14
CA GLU A 109 -15.54 -10.02 -17.05
C GLU A 109 -14.02 -9.93 -17.22
N GLU A 110 -13.51 -9.87 -18.45
CA GLU A 110 -12.08 -9.66 -18.72
C GLU A 110 -11.61 -8.30 -18.20
N GLU A 111 -12.41 -7.25 -18.39
CA GLU A 111 -12.15 -5.92 -17.84
C GLU A 111 -12.22 -5.94 -16.31
N ALA A 112 -13.19 -6.66 -15.74
CA ALA A 112 -13.32 -6.83 -14.29
C ALA A 112 -12.09 -7.53 -13.70
N GLU A 113 -11.60 -8.59 -14.34
CA GLU A 113 -10.40 -9.31 -13.92
C GLU A 113 -9.14 -8.44 -14.05
N ALA A 114 -9.02 -7.67 -15.13
CA ALA A 114 -7.94 -6.71 -15.28
C ALA A 114 -7.91 -5.68 -14.15
N VAL A 115 -9.07 -5.14 -13.74
CA VAL A 115 -9.18 -4.22 -12.59
C VAL A 115 -8.77 -4.89 -11.29
N LYS A 116 -9.25 -6.12 -11.03
CA LYS A 116 -8.86 -6.91 -9.84
C LYS A 116 -7.34 -7.13 -9.78
N ASN A 117 -6.71 -7.32 -10.93
CA ASN A 117 -5.25 -7.43 -11.07
C ASN A 117 -4.50 -6.09 -11.02
N GLY A 118 -5.18 -4.98 -10.69
CA GLY A 118 -4.57 -3.66 -10.49
C GLY A 118 -4.52 -2.77 -11.73
N SER A 119 -5.21 -3.12 -12.82
CA SER A 119 -5.32 -2.24 -14.00
C SER A 119 -6.11 -0.98 -13.68
N THR A 120 -5.50 0.19 -13.93
CA THR A 120 -6.15 1.50 -13.78
C THR A 120 -6.85 1.99 -15.06
N LYS A 121 -6.83 1.20 -16.14
CA LYS A 121 -7.36 1.62 -17.46
C LYS A 121 -8.85 1.96 -17.45
N TYR A 122 -9.60 1.30 -16.57
CA TYR A 122 -11.06 1.39 -16.48
C TYR A 122 -11.52 2.31 -15.34
N GLN A 123 -10.60 3.10 -14.77
CA GLN A 123 -10.94 4.07 -13.75
C GLN A 123 -11.95 5.08 -14.31
N ASP A 124 -13.01 5.35 -13.55
CA ASP A 124 -13.98 6.37 -13.88
C ASP A 124 -13.29 7.74 -13.94
N LYS A 125 -13.31 8.36 -15.13
CA LYS A 125 -12.69 9.66 -15.37
C LYS A 125 -13.40 10.79 -14.62
N GLY A 126 -14.63 10.56 -14.17
CA GLY A 126 -15.39 11.51 -13.34
C GLY A 126 -15.00 11.50 -11.86
N GLN A 127 -14.29 10.45 -11.38
CA GLN A 127 -13.88 10.34 -9.99
C GLN A 127 -12.37 10.46 -9.82
N LYS A 128 -11.97 11.33 -8.90
CA LYS A 128 -10.57 11.50 -8.52
C LYS A 128 -10.12 10.28 -7.71
N THR A 129 -8.84 9.92 -7.84
CA THR A 129 -8.22 9.01 -6.86
C THR A 129 -8.09 9.76 -5.54
N GLU A 130 -8.69 9.20 -4.49
CA GLU A 130 -8.62 9.73 -3.14
C GLU A 130 -7.83 8.75 -2.26
N THR A 131 -7.21 9.26 -1.20
CA THR A 131 -6.51 8.39 -0.24
C THR A 131 -7.39 8.06 0.96
N THR A 132 -7.11 6.94 1.63
CA THR A 132 -7.92 6.47 2.78
C THR A 132 -8.03 7.50 3.92
N ASP A 133 -7.02 8.36 4.07
CA ASP A 133 -7.03 9.48 5.03
C ASP A 133 -7.83 10.70 4.55
N GLU A 134 -7.97 10.92 3.24
CA GLU A 134 -8.83 11.98 2.68
C GLU A 134 -10.31 11.61 2.83
N ILE A 135 -10.65 10.33 2.59
CA ILE A 135 -12.02 9.82 2.72
C ILE A 135 -12.43 9.66 4.18
N ASN A 136 -11.52 9.16 5.03
CA ASN A 136 -11.74 9.01 6.47
C ASN A 136 -13.01 8.16 6.78
N ASP A 137 -13.19 7.05 6.06
CA ASP A 137 -14.36 6.18 6.20
C ASP A 137 -14.34 5.40 7.53
N ALA A 138 -15.44 5.47 8.29
CA ALA A 138 -15.53 4.85 9.61
C ALA A 138 -15.52 3.32 9.57
N ALA A 139 -16.11 2.71 8.54
CA ALA A 139 -16.13 1.25 8.38
C ALA A 139 -14.73 0.73 8.02
N HIS A 140 -14.01 1.46 7.16
CA HIS A 140 -12.62 1.20 6.84
C HIS A 140 -11.72 1.26 8.09
N GLN A 141 -11.80 2.35 8.86
CA GLN A 141 -11.01 2.51 10.08
C GLN A 141 -11.33 1.47 11.14
N ALA A 142 -12.61 1.12 11.30
CA ALA A 142 -13.02 0.07 12.21
C ALA A 142 -12.39 -1.27 11.81
N ALA A 143 -12.41 -1.62 10.52
CA ALA A 143 -11.80 -2.85 10.01
C ALA A 143 -10.26 -2.84 10.10
N ALA A 144 -9.61 -1.72 9.76
CA ALA A 144 -8.15 -1.57 9.81
C ALA A 144 -7.57 -1.68 11.24
N ASN A 145 -8.29 -1.14 12.22
CA ASN A 145 -7.87 -1.16 13.64
C ASN A 145 -8.28 -2.45 14.38
N SER A 146 -9.23 -3.21 13.83
CA SER A 146 -9.70 -4.45 14.45
C SER A 146 -8.69 -5.58 14.21
N GLN A 147 -8.05 -6.08 15.28
CA GLN A 147 -7.24 -7.31 15.26
C GLN A 147 -8.10 -8.59 15.17
N ILE A 148 -9.20 -8.57 14.41
CA ILE A 148 -10.10 -9.71 14.31
C ILE A 148 -9.52 -10.70 13.30
N GLU A 149 -8.93 -11.78 13.80
CA GLU A 149 -8.79 -13.02 13.05
C GLU A 149 -10.11 -13.78 13.12
N LYS A 150 -10.65 -14.14 11.94
CA LYS A 150 -11.94 -14.77 11.64
C LYS A 150 -13.16 -13.86 11.61
N ARG A 151 -13.65 -13.63 10.38
CA ARG A 151 -15.02 -13.95 10.00
C ARG A 151 -15.00 -14.61 8.63
N ASP A 152 -15.79 -15.66 8.48
CA ASP A 152 -16.02 -16.34 7.21
C ASP A 152 -16.38 -15.30 6.15
N VAL A 153 -15.64 -15.31 5.04
CA VAL A 153 -16.01 -14.56 3.85
C VAL A 153 -17.28 -15.22 3.36
N ALA A 154 -18.42 -14.61 3.68
CA ALA A 154 -19.71 -15.08 3.21
C ALA A 154 -19.65 -15.14 1.68
N GLU A 155 -19.70 -16.36 1.15
CA GLU A 155 -19.99 -16.59 -0.25
C GLU A 155 -21.39 -16.03 -0.57
N THR A 156 -21.55 -15.69 -1.85
CA THR A 156 -22.76 -15.34 -2.59
C THR A 156 -23.20 -13.87 -2.54
N VAL A 157 -23.11 -13.21 -3.70
CA VAL A 157 -24.30 -13.01 -4.55
C VAL A 157 -23.91 -13.17 -6.03
N GLU A 158 -24.48 -14.18 -6.68
CA GLU A 158 -24.50 -14.33 -8.13
C GLU A 158 -25.51 -13.36 -8.78
N ASN A 159 -25.07 -12.77 -9.89
CA ASN A 159 -25.80 -12.39 -11.09
C ASN A 159 -27.20 -11.73 -11.00
N LYS A 160 -27.25 -10.48 -11.46
CA LYS A 160 -28.14 -10.12 -12.56
C LYS A 160 -27.32 -9.59 -13.73
N VAL A 161 -27.26 -10.39 -14.79
CA VAL A 161 -26.79 -9.97 -16.11
C VAL A 161 -27.96 -9.25 -16.78
N ASN A 162 -28.03 -7.94 -16.60
CA ASN A 162 -28.48 -7.05 -17.67
C ASN A 162 -27.22 -6.44 -18.26
N GLY A 163 -27.20 -6.12 -19.55
CA GLY A 163 -26.04 -5.57 -20.26
C GLY A 163 -25.63 -4.15 -19.83
N GLU A 164 -25.70 -3.85 -18.54
CA GLU A 164 -25.33 -2.60 -17.89
C GLU A 164 -23.92 -2.70 -17.33
N SER A 165 -23.14 -1.64 -17.51
CA SER A 165 -21.79 -1.51 -16.97
C SER A 165 -21.78 -1.77 -15.46
N ARG A 166 -20.81 -2.57 -15.00
CA ARG A 166 -20.61 -2.93 -13.60
C ARG A 166 -19.60 -1.97 -12.97
N THR A 167 -19.87 -1.58 -11.73
CA THR A 167 -18.94 -0.79 -10.94
C THR A 167 -18.06 -1.69 -10.08
N ILE A 168 -16.77 -1.43 -10.06
CA ILE A 168 -15.80 -2.08 -9.17
C ILE A 168 -15.10 -1.00 -8.37
N TYR A 169 -15.08 -1.18 -7.06
CA TYR A 169 -14.36 -0.34 -6.12
C TYR A 169 -13.03 -1.02 -5.82
N THR A 170 -11.94 -0.28 -5.83
CA THR A 170 -10.61 -0.81 -5.47
C THR A 170 -9.89 0.10 -4.51
N THR A 171 -9.13 -0.51 -3.60
CA THR A 171 -8.19 0.17 -2.72
C THR A 171 -6.81 -0.43 -2.91
N THR A 172 -5.86 0.37 -3.41
CA THR A 172 -4.48 -0.08 -3.66
C THR A 172 -3.53 0.42 -2.60
N TYR A 173 -2.74 -0.48 -2.01
CA TYR A 173 -1.63 -0.17 -1.11
C TYR A 173 -0.30 -0.46 -1.77
N TYR A 174 0.75 0.25 -1.35
CA TYR A 174 2.08 0.11 -1.92
C TYR A 174 3.13 -0.20 -0.86
N ILE A 175 4.06 -1.09 -1.19
CA ILE A 175 5.28 -1.33 -0.43
C ILE A 175 6.47 -1.06 -1.34
N GLY A 176 7.29 -0.08 -1.00
CA GLY A 176 8.56 0.19 -1.66
C GLY A 176 9.60 -0.85 -1.25
N LEU A 177 10.36 -1.37 -2.21
CA LEU A 177 11.33 -2.43 -1.99
C LEU A 177 12.75 -1.95 -2.32
N GLU A 178 13.64 -2.04 -1.34
CA GLU A 178 15.09 -2.04 -1.56
C GLU A 178 15.58 -3.48 -1.55
N LEU A 179 16.29 -3.88 -2.59
CA LEU A 179 16.89 -5.21 -2.69
C LEU A 179 18.35 -5.15 -2.26
N LYS A 180 18.84 -6.19 -1.59
CA LYS A 180 20.27 -6.31 -1.33
C LYS A 180 21.00 -6.59 -2.64
N PRO A 181 22.22 -6.07 -2.83
CA PRO A 181 23.07 -6.48 -3.94
C PRO A 181 23.22 -7.99 -3.94
N LEU A 182 23.11 -8.62 -5.11
CA LEU A 182 23.46 -10.02 -5.28
C LEU A 182 24.96 -10.14 -5.02
N GLU A 183 25.35 -11.00 -4.07
CA GLU A 183 26.77 -11.26 -3.87
C GLU A 183 27.35 -11.87 -5.17
N PRO A 184 28.45 -11.33 -5.71
CA PRO A 184 29.07 -11.87 -6.91
C PRO A 184 29.61 -13.27 -6.61
N GLY A 185 28.87 -14.30 -7.00
CA GLY A 185 29.21 -15.71 -6.77
C GLY A 185 28.04 -16.68 -6.65
N THR A 186 26.78 -16.21 -6.55
CA THR A 186 25.59 -17.09 -6.45
C THR A 186 24.83 -17.27 -7.77
N LEU A 187 25.55 -17.44 -8.88
CA LEU A 187 24.96 -17.89 -10.14
C LEU A 187 25.33 -19.35 -10.40
N ALA A 188 24.28 -20.16 -10.52
CA ALA A 188 24.22 -21.50 -11.09
C ALA A 188 24.92 -22.63 -10.31
N ASP A 189 24.19 -23.24 -9.38
CA ASP A 189 24.18 -24.71 -9.26
C ASP A 189 22.85 -25.16 -8.62
N ASN A 190 21.89 -25.46 -9.49
CA ASN A 190 20.86 -26.46 -9.22
C ASN A 190 20.73 -27.28 -10.50
N PRO A 191 21.44 -28.41 -10.62
CA PRO A 191 21.13 -29.38 -11.64
C PRO A 191 19.93 -30.24 -11.18
N VAL A 192 18.87 -30.17 -12.00
CA VAL A 192 17.76 -31.11 -12.23
C VAL A 192 17.14 -31.81 -11.01
#